data_AF-A0A8T4WR91-F1
#
_entry.id   AF-A0A8T4WR91-F1
#
_cell.length_a   1.000
_cell.length_b   1.000
_cell.length_c   1.000
_cell.angle_alpha   90.00
_cell.angle_beta   90.00
_cell.angle_gamma   90.00
#
_symmetry.space_group_name_H-M   'P 1'
#
loop_
_entity.id
_entity.type
_entity.pdbx_description
1 polymer ?
#
loop_
_entity_poly.entity_id
_entity_poly.type
_entity_poly.pdbx_seq_one_letter_code
_entity_poly.pdbx_strand_id
1 'polypeptide(L)'
;IILLLSLFAYLKFGNMSPMIKNWGFMGIFLGLVTTIVGFFTYSIFGNLIHIIFQGESTQLMYQFSVLNIQFPIDSLKDPITILTVALVLGIVHLNIGVIYGLIQAFMQKKYKEMLTEKLCWVPLQIGGGALIGYFILDWTLPQPMFYISAALVVVGLIQLIYASGPIGFFDITGYVGDWLSYARLLALGLATAGMALAFNVVSQLLGEMIPFIGIIVTVVLLLVLHMVNLAISALGAGVHSLRLQYVEFFNRFYEGGGHEFTPFKIKRKYTQKESEQTN
;
A
#
# COMPACT_ATOMS: atom_id res chain seq x y z
N ILE A 1 -10.01 -15.37 0.41
CA ILE A 1 -10.26 -15.81 1.81
C ILE A 1 -10.63 -14.62 2.71
N ILE A 2 -9.80 -13.57 2.81
CA ILE A 2 -10.06 -12.41 3.67
C ILE A 2 -11.45 -11.78 3.42
N LEU A 3 -11.80 -11.52 2.15
CA LEU A 3 -13.11 -10.95 1.80
C LEU A 3 -14.29 -11.76 2.36
N LEU A 4 -14.25 -13.08 2.25
CA LEU A 4 -15.31 -13.97 2.74
C LEU A 4 -15.37 -13.99 4.28
N LEU A 5 -14.21 -14.06 4.95
CA LEU A 5 -14.14 -13.99 6.41
C LEU A 5 -14.66 -12.64 6.94
N SER A 6 -14.30 -11.54 6.30
CA SER A 6 -14.74 -10.20 6.68
C SER A 6 -16.23 -9.96 6.43
N LEU A 7 -16.78 -10.48 5.32
CA LEU A 7 -18.21 -10.43 5.04
C LEU A 7 -19.01 -11.24 6.08
N PHE A 8 -18.54 -12.44 6.42
CA PHE A 8 -19.17 -13.28 7.44
C PHE A 8 -19.12 -12.62 8.83
N ALA A 9 -17.98 -12.03 9.20
CA ALA A 9 -17.84 -11.30 10.45
C ALA A 9 -18.80 -10.09 10.52
N TYR A 10 -18.92 -9.34 9.42
CA TYR A 10 -19.80 -8.18 9.34
C TYR A 10 -21.29 -8.56 9.47
N LEU A 11 -21.74 -9.58 8.71
CA LEU A 11 -23.15 -9.99 8.69
C LEU A 11 -23.59 -10.68 10.00
N LYS A 12 -22.74 -11.54 10.58
CA LYS A 12 -23.13 -12.37 11.73
C LYS A 12 -22.80 -11.71 13.07
N PHE A 13 -21.66 -11.04 13.18
CA PHE A 13 -21.16 -10.50 14.45
C PHE A 13 -21.20 -8.96 14.51
N GLY A 14 -21.58 -8.28 13.42
CA GLY A 14 -21.68 -6.81 13.38
C GLY A 14 -22.72 -6.22 14.34
N ASN A 15 -23.73 -7.00 14.73
CA ASN A 15 -24.75 -6.58 15.71
C ASN A 15 -24.34 -6.85 17.18
N MET A 16 -23.28 -7.65 17.41
CA MET A 16 -22.82 -8.02 18.76
C MET A 16 -21.78 -7.06 19.32
N SER A 17 -20.97 -6.42 18.46
CA SER A 17 -19.95 -5.45 18.91
C SER A 17 -19.64 -4.40 17.84
N PRO A 18 -19.56 -3.11 18.21
CA PRO A 18 -19.15 -2.05 17.29
C PRO A 18 -17.71 -2.24 16.79
N MET A 19 -16.84 -2.88 17.58
CA MET A 19 -15.47 -3.17 17.16
C MET A 19 -15.45 -4.16 15.99
N ILE A 20 -16.18 -5.27 16.09
CA ILE A 20 -16.23 -6.30 15.04
C ILE A 20 -16.82 -5.72 13.75
N LYS A 21 -17.82 -4.84 13.88
CA LYS A 21 -18.41 -4.15 12.73
C LYS A 21 -17.39 -3.27 11.99
N ASN A 22 -16.60 -2.48 12.71
CA ASN A 22 -15.59 -1.60 12.10
C ASN A 22 -14.45 -2.40 11.45
N TRP A 23 -13.91 -3.40 12.15
CA TRP A 23 -12.87 -4.28 11.60
C TRP A 23 -13.38 -5.12 10.42
N GLY A 24 -14.62 -5.60 10.49
CA GLY A 24 -15.27 -6.31 9.38
C GLY A 24 -15.45 -5.41 8.16
N PHE A 25 -15.90 -4.16 8.35
CA PHE A 25 -16.02 -3.18 7.28
C PHE A 25 -14.67 -2.89 6.61
N MET A 26 -13.61 -2.60 7.38
CA MET A 26 -12.26 -2.41 6.86
C MET A 26 -11.76 -3.65 6.11
N GLY A 27 -12.00 -4.85 6.67
CA GLY A 27 -11.63 -6.11 6.07
C GLY A 27 -12.32 -6.40 4.74
N ILE A 28 -13.55 -5.92 4.54
CA ILE A 28 -14.25 -6.05 3.24
C ILE A 28 -13.54 -5.23 2.16
N PHE A 29 -13.19 -3.97 2.43
CA PHE A 29 -12.46 -3.15 1.46
C PHE A 29 -11.07 -3.72 1.16
N LEU A 30 -10.34 -4.13 2.19
CA LEU A 30 -9.04 -4.79 2.03
C LEU A 30 -9.18 -6.08 1.22
N GLY A 31 -10.16 -6.92 1.54
CA GLY A 31 -10.44 -8.17 0.84
C GLY A 31 -10.81 -7.96 -0.62
N LEU A 32 -11.57 -6.91 -0.94
CA LEU A 32 -11.97 -6.57 -2.29
C LEU A 32 -10.77 -6.08 -3.11
N VAL A 33 -10.00 -5.13 -2.58
CA VAL A 33 -8.81 -4.59 -3.26
C VAL A 33 -7.75 -5.70 -3.45
N THR A 34 -7.50 -6.52 -2.44
CA THR A 34 -6.55 -7.65 -2.55
C THR A 34 -7.01 -8.70 -3.55
N THR A 35 -8.31 -8.93 -3.70
CA THR A 35 -8.85 -9.85 -4.72
C THR A 35 -8.65 -9.28 -6.12
N ILE A 36 -8.90 -7.98 -6.32
CA ILE A 36 -8.68 -7.29 -7.59
C ILE A 36 -7.19 -7.31 -7.95
N VAL A 37 -6.31 -6.90 -7.04
CA VAL A 37 -4.86 -6.89 -7.25
C VAL A 37 -4.34 -8.32 -7.48
N GLY A 38 -4.84 -9.30 -6.73
CA GLY A 38 -4.50 -10.71 -6.91
C GLY A 38 -4.92 -11.28 -8.28
N PHE A 39 -6.02 -10.78 -8.85
CA PHE A 39 -6.43 -11.10 -10.21
C PHE A 39 -5.47 -10.49 -11.24
N PHE A 40 -5.06 -9.23 -11.05
CA PHE A 40 -4.07 -8.57 -11.93
C PHE A 40 -2.68 -9.23 -11.86
N THR A 41 -2.23 -9.67 -10.68
CA THR A 41 -0.94 -10.38 -10.50
C THR A 41 -1.04 -11.88 -10.76
N TYR A 42 -2.23 -12.40 -11.06
CA TYR A 42 -2.51 -13.81 -11.39
C TYR A 42 -1.95 -14.83 -10.37
N SER A 43 -1.78 -14.41 -9.12
CA SER A 43 -1.23 -15.22 -8.04
C SER A 43 -2.35 -15.88 -7.22
N ILE A 44 -3.17 -16.73 -7.86
CA ILE A 44 -4.23 -17.46 -7.17
C ILE A 44 -3.62 -18.68 -6.44
N PHE A 45 -3.62 -18.66 -5.10
CA PHE A 45 -3.01 -19.70 -4.23
C PHE A 45 -1.53 -20.01 -4.58
N GLY A 46 -0.76 -19.00 -5.00
CA GLY A 46 0.65 -19.18 -5.37
C GLY A 46 0.82 -20.13 -6.56
N ASN A 47 0.03 -19.94 -7.62
CA ASN A 47 0.01 -20.78 -8.83
C ASN A 47 -0.45 -22.23 -8.65
N LEU A 48 -1.04 -22.60 -7.51
CA LEU A 48 -1.52 -23.95 -7.23
C LEU A 48 -2.51 -24.47 -8.30
N ILE A 49 -3.41 -23.62 -8.78
CA ILE A 49 -4.38 -23.98 -9.83
C ILE A 49 -3.67 -24.28 -11.15
N HIS A 50 -2.58 -23.57 -11.46
CA HIS A 50 -1.82 -23.80 -12.69
C HIS A 50 -1.00 -25.09 -12.62
N ILE A 51 -0.37 -25.36 -11.47
CA ILE A 51 0.39 -26.60 -11.23
C ILE A 51 -0.54 -27.83 -11.34
N ILE A 52 -1.77 -27.74 -10.84
CA ILE A 52 -2.75 -28.84 -10.86
C ILE A 52 -3.42 -29.01 -12.24
N PHE A 53 -3.75 -27.92 -12.95
CA PHE A 53 -4.50 -28.00 -14.21
C PHE A 53 -3.67 -28.05 -15.49
N GLN A 54 -2.42 -27.58 -15.50
CA GLN A 54 -1.69 -27.33 -16.76
C GLN A 54 -0.33 -28.00 -16.92
N GLY A 55 0.16 -28.80 -15.97
CA GLY A 55 1.36 -29.64 -16.14
C GLY A 55 2.50 -28.97 -16.92
N GLU A 56 3.38 -28.24 -16.24
CA GLU A 56 4.56 -27.54 -16.79
C GLU A 56 4.35 -26.57 -17.97
N SER A 57 3.12 -26.37 -18.46
CA SER A 57 2.88 -25.55 -19.66
C SER A 57 2.67 -24.08 -19.30
N THR A 58 3.70 -23.28 -19.53
CA THR A 58 3.77 -21.81 -19.47
C THR A 58 2.79 -21.10 -20.44
N GLN A 59 1.48 -21.30 -20.28
CA GLN A 59 0.48 -20.52 -21.01
C GLN A 59 -0.46 -19.79 -20.05
N LEU A 60 -0.20 -18.50 -19.92
CA LEU A 60 -1.00 -17.53 -19.19
C LEU A 60 -2.39 -17.45 -19.85
N MET A 61 -3.46 -17.83 -19.13
CA MET A 61 -4.82 -17.95 -19.70
C MET A 61 -5.44 -16.63 -20.21
N TYR A 62 -4.89 -15.46 -19.82
CA TYR A 62 -5.38 -14.17 -20.28
C TYR A 62 -4.20 -13.21 -20.45
N GLN A 63 -3.92 -12.80 -21.69
CA GLN A 63 -3.04 -11.68 -21.97
C GLN A 63 -3.91 -10.47 -22.30
N PHE A 64 -3.88 -9.45 -21.44
CA PHE A 64 -4.38 -8.13 -21.82
C PHE A 64 -3.30 -7.10 -21.51
N SER A 65 -3.03 -6.23 -22.48
CA SER A 65 -2.09 -5.13 -22.31
C SER A 65 -2.89 -3.87 -22.00
N VAL A 66 -2.62 -3.27 -20.84
CA VAL A 66 -3.04 -1.90 -20.54
C VAL A 66 -1.76 -1.10 -20.35
N LEU A 67 -1.59 -0.08 -21.21
CA LEU A 67 -0.53 0.91 -21.07
C LEU A 67 0.90 0.32 -21.06
N ASN A 68 1.24 -0.52 -22.04
CA ASN A 68 2.54 -1.20 -22.21
C ASN A 68 2.96 -2.15 -21.08
N ILE A 69 2.05 -2.50 -20.16
CA ILE A 69 2.27 -3.53 -19.14
C ILE A 69 1.53 -4.79 -19.60
N GLN A 70 2.26 -5.90 -19.76
CA GLN A 70 1.67 -7.21 -20.10
C GLN A 70 1.19 -7.86 -18.81
N PHE A 71 -0.12 -8.00 -18.67
CA PHE A 71 -0.71 -8.83 -17.63
C PHE A 71 -0.87 -10.27 -18.15
N PRO A 72 -0.52 -11.30 -17.36
CA PRO A 72 -0.20 -11.25 -15.94
C PRO A 72 1.25 -10.90 -15.58
N ILE A 73 1.42 -10.11 -14.52
CA ILE A 73 2.74 -9.91 -13.91
C ILE A 73 2.97 -11.07 -12.94
N ASP A 74 3.73 -12.07 -13.37
CA ASP A 74 4.28 -13.05 -12.43
C ASP A 74 5.22 -12.29 -11.50
N SER A 75 4.80 -12.16 -10.23
CA SER A 75 5.44 -11.28 -9.25
C SER A 75 6.89 -11.68 -8.97
N LEU A 76 7.27 -12.90 -9.34
CA LEU A 76 8.60 -13.46 -9.18
C LEU A 76 9.46 -13.36 -10.43
N LYS A 77 8.86 -13.26 -11.63
CA LYS A 77 9.61 -13.18 -12.90
C LYS A 77 9.99 -11.75 -13.25
N ASP A 78 9.13 -10.78 -12.96
CA ASP A 78 9.38 -9.36 -13.21
C ASP A 78 9.25 -8.47 -11.96
N PRO A 79 10.14 -8.61 -10.95
CA PRO A 79 10.13 -7.78 -9.75
C PRO A 79 10.25 -6.28 -10.04
N ILE A 80 10.95 -5.92 -11.12
CA ILE A 80 11.16 -4.51 -11.52
C ILE A 80 9.83 -3.84 -11.88
N THR A 81 8.92 -4.54 -12.56
CA THR A 81 7.61 -3.99 -12.93
C THR A 81 6.78 -3.66 -11.69
N ILE A 82 6.79 -4.56 -10.69
CA ILE A 82 6.10 -4.32 -9.42
C ILE A 82 6.76 -3.18 -8.64
N LEU A 83 8.10 -3.07 -8.67
CA LEU A 83 8.82 -1.94 -8.08
C LEU A 83 8.36 -0.62 -8.70
N THR A 84 8.34 -0.54 -10.03
CA THR A 84 7.93 0.68 -10.75
C THR A 84 6.50 1.06 -10.39
N VAL A 85 5.57 0.09 -10.37
CA VAL A 85 4.18 0.36 -9.93
C VAL A 85 4.13 0.87 -8.49
N ALA A 86 4.87 0.24 -7.57
CA ALA A 86 4.93 0.67 -6.17
C ALA A 86 5.48 2.09 -6.00
N LEU A 87 6.55 2.42 -6.73
CA LEU A 87 7.16 3.76 -6.70
C LEU A 87 6.27 4.82 -7.33
N VAL A 88 5.55 4.50 -8.42
CA VAL A 88 4.56 5.40 -9.03
C VAL A 88 3.41 5.67 -8.07
N LEU A 89 2.87 4.63 -7.43
CA LEU A 89 1.85 4.78 -6.38
C LEU A 89 2.37 5.62 -5.21
N GLY A 90 3.65 5.44 -4.83
CA GLY A 90 4.31 6.25 -3.81
C GLY A 90 4.35 7.73 -4.16
N ILE A 91 4.78 8.09 -5.38
CA ILE A 91 4.77 9.48 -5.85
C ILE A 91 3.36 10.07 -5.78
N VAL A 92 2.35 9.34 -6.29
CA VAL A 92 0.96 9.82 -6.28
C VAL A 92 0.48 10.04 -4.85
N HIS A 93 0.73 9.09 -3.95
CA HIS A 93 0.30 9.18 -2.55
C HIS A 93 1.01 10.31 -1.79
N LEU A 94 2.33 10.49 -1.97
CA LEU A 94 3.08 11.59 -1.37
C LEU A 94 2.63 12.96 -1.91
N ASN A 95 2.31 13.05 -3.21
CA ASN A 95 1.79 14.28 -3.81
C ASN A 95 0.44 14.69 -3.22
N ILE A 96 -0.45 13.73 -2.97
CA ILE A 96 -1.70 13.99 -2.26
C ILE A 96 -1.42 14.60 -0.88
N GLY A 97 -0.41 14.10 -0.17
CA GLY A 97 0.01 14.64 1.13
C GLY A 97 0.51 16.09 1.06
N VAL A 98 1.30 16.41 0.03
CA VAL A 98 1.78 17.79 -0.23
C VAL A 98 0.59 18.71 -0.53
N ILE A 99 -0.38 18.26 -1.33
CA ILE A 99 -1.60 19.02 -1.65
C ILE A 99 -2.41 19.32 -0.38
N TYR A 100 -2.61 18.33 0.49
CA TYR A 100 -3.30 18.57 1.77
C TYR A 100 -2.54 19.56 2.65
N GLY A 101 -1.21 19.49 2.66
CA GLY A 101 -0.38 20.47 3.37
C GLY A 101 -0.58 21.88 2.82
N LEU A 102 -0.66 22.05 1.49
CA LEU A 102 -0.93 23.34 0.85
C LEU A 102 -2.33 23.88 1.20
N ILE A 103 -3.36 23.02 1.15
CA ILE A 103 -4.74 23.39 1.51
C ILE A 103 -4.80 23.84 2.98
N GLN A 104 -4.14 23.12 3.89
CA GLN A 104 -4.10 23.49 5.30
C GLN A 104 -3.42 24.85 5.53
N ALA A 105 -2.28 25.09 4.90
CA ALA A 105 -1.58 26.37 5.02
C ALA A 105 -2.38 27.54 4.44
N PHE A 106 -3.13 27.29 3.35
CA PHE A 106 -4.09 28.24 2.79
C PHE A 106 -5.24 28.55 3.77
N MET A 107 -5.82 27.53 4.39
CA MET A 107 -6.89 27.69 5.39
C MET A 107 -6.42 28.45 6.64
N GLN A 108 -5.16 28.26 7.06
CA GLN A 108 -4.57 28.99 8.19
C GLN A 108 -4.14 30.44 7.84
N LYS A 109 -4.32 30.90 6.59
CA LYS A 109 -3.95 32.24 6.08
C LYS A 109 -2.46 32.59 6.22
N LYS A 110 -1.58 31.59 6.36
CA LYS A 110 -0.13 31.79 6.47
C LYS A 110 0.55 31.69 5.11
N TYR A 111 0.35 32.70 4.27
CA TYR A 111 0.80 32.68 2.87
C TYR A 111 2.33 32.59 2.69
N LYS A 112 3.13 33.17 3.61
CA LYS A 112 4.60 33.09 3.55
C LYS A 112 5.12 31.66 3.80
N GLU A 113 4.64 30.99 4.84
CA GLU A 113 5.00 29.60 5.13
C GLU A 113 4.51 28.67 4.01
N MET A 114 3.30 28.89 3.50
CA MET A 114 2.74 28.13 2.38
C MET A 114 3.61 28.18 1.11
N LEU A 115 4.02 29.38 0.69
CA LEU A 115 4.82 29.60 -0.52
C LEU A 115 6.26 29.09 -0.39
N THR A 116 6.81 29.08 0.82
CA THR A 116 8.25 28.81 1.02
C THR A 116 8.52 27.36 1.41
N GLU A 117 7.73 26.77 2.30
CA GLU A 117 7.98 25.40 2.82
C GLU A 117 7.23 24.31 2.06
N LYS A 118 6.01 24.60 1.57
CA LYS A 118 5.14 23.58 0.96
C LYS A 118 5.08 23.68 -0.55
N LEU A 119 5.07 24.89 -1.12
CA LEU A 119 5.01 25.07 -2.57
C LEU A 119 6.34 24.75 -3.27
N CYS A 120 7.48 24.85 -2.57
CA CYS A 120 8.80 24.57 -3.13
C CYS A 120 8.96 23.12 -3.62
N TRP A 121 8.17 22.18 -3.09
CA TRP A 121 8.16 20.78 -3.50
C TRP A 121 7.61 20.57 -4.91
N VAL A 122 6.70 21.41 -5.39
CA VAL A 122 6.10 21.28 -6.73
C VAL A 122 7.15 21.48 -7.84
N PRO A 123 7.89 22.60 -7.91
CA PRO A 123 8.94 22.77 -8.91
C PRO A 123 10.11 21.80 -8.69
N LEU A 124 10.43 21.45 -7.44
CA LEU A 124 11.54 20.56 -7.12
C LEU A 124 11.25 19.11 -7.53
N GLN A 125 10.01 18.63 -7.42
CA GLN A 125 9.60 17.31 -7.93
C GLN A 125 9.54 17.27 -9.46
N ILE A 126 8.94 18.28 -10.12
CA ILE A 126 8.82 18.30 -11.58
C ILE A 126 10.19 18.44 -12.24
N GLY A 127 11.00 19.39 -11.76
CA GLY A 127 12.35 19.61 -12.27
C GLY A 127 13.31 18.48 -11.89
N GLY A 128 13.31 18.09 -10.61
CA GLY A 128 14.20 17.05 -10.09
C GLY A 128 13.89 15.69 -10.67
N GLY A 129 12.61 15.32 -10.78
CA GLY A 129 12.18 14.06 -11.39
C GLY A 129 12.57 13.95 -12.86
N ALA A 130 12.40 15.03 -13.63
CA ALA A 130 12.84 15.08 -15.03
C ALA A 130 14.37 14.94 -15.17
N LEU A 131 15.15 15.63 -14.34
CA LEU A 131 16.61 15.51 -14.36
C LEU A 131 17.09 14.13 -13.91
N ILE A 132 16.48 13.54 -12.87
CA ILE A 132 16.76 12.17 -12.45
C ILE A 132 16.45 11.19 -13.60
N GLY A 133 15.32 11.38 -14.28
CA GLY A 133 14.98 10.58 -15.46
C GLY A 133 16.01 10.70 -16.59
N TYR A 134 16.54 11.89 -16.82
CA TYR A 134 17.58 12.11 -17.83
C TYR A 134 18.93 11.50 -17.45
N PHE A 135 19.39 11.68 -16.20
CA PHE A 135 20.74 11.27 -15.78
C PHE A 135 20.83 9.81 -15.32
N ILE A 136 19.77 9.24 -14.75
CA ILE A 136 19.77 7.90 -14.15
C ILE A 136 19.03 6.88 -15.02
N LEU A 137 17.96 7.30 -15.71
CA LEU A 137 17.07 6.41 -16.47
C LEU A 137 17.26 6.54 -18.00
N ASP A 138 18.29 7.28 -18.44
CA ASP A 138 18.59 7.56 -19.86
C ASP A 138 17.40 8.10 -20.66
N TRP A 139 16.49 8.84 -20.02
CA TRP A 139 15.36 9.43 -20.72
C TRP A 139 15.84 10.55 -21.65
N THR A 140 15.54 10.43 -22.95
CA THR A 140 15.81 11.49 -23.92
C THR A 140 14.91 12.71 -23.68
N LEU A 141 15.44 13.75 -23.03
CA LEU A 141 14.78 15.03 -22.90
C LEU A 141 15.15 15.97 -24.07
N PRO A 142 14.17 16.60 -24.74
CA PRO A 142 14.45 17.70 -25.65
C PRO A 142 15.21 18.83 -24.94
N GLN A 143 16.17 19.46 -25.63
CA GLN A 143 16.99 20.54 -25.10
C GLN A 143 16.20 21.63 -24.33
N PRO A 144 15.03 22.11 -24.80
CA PRO A 144 14.25 23.09 -24.05
C PRO A 144 13.73 22.58 -22.70
N MET A 145 13.32 21.31 -22.63
CA MET A 145 12.82 20.70 -21.40
C MET A 145 13.91 20.55 -20.36
N PHE A 146 15.14 20.22 -20.77
CA PHE A 146 16.28 20.14 -19.85
C PHE A 146 16.53 21.48 -19.14
N TYR A 147 16.55 22.59 -19.89
CA TYR A 147 16.75 23.93 -19.30
C TYR A 147 15.59 24.34 -18.37
N ILE A 148 14.35 24.01 -18.74
CA ILE A 148 13.18 24.27 -17.90
C ILE A 148 13.27 23.47 -16.60
N SER A 149 13.61 22.18 -16.67
CA SER A 149 13.77 21.32 -15.49
C SER A 149 14.89 21.82 -14.58
N ALA A 150 16.04 22.23 -15.15
CA ALA A 150 17.13 22.84 -14.40
C ALA A 150 16.71 24.15 -13.70
N ALA A 151 16.00 25.04 -14.41
CA ALA A 151 15.50 26.28 -13.84
C ALA A 151 14.52 26.04 -12.68
N LEU A 152 13.60 25.07 -12.83
CA LEU A 152 12.65 24.69 -11.79
C LEU A 152 13.35 24.14 -10.54
N VAL A 153 14.39 23.31 -10.69
CA VAL A 153 15.18 22.83 -9.55
C VAL A 153 15.88 23.98 -8.85
N VAL A 154 16.49 24.90 -9.59
CA VAL A 154 17.17 26.07 -8.98
C VAL A 154 16.17 26.93 -8.21
N VAL A 155 15.00 27.22 -8.76
CA VAL A 155 13.94 27.97 -8.07
C VAL A 155 13.47 27.23 -6.81
N GLY A 156 13.24 25.92 -6.91
CA GLY A 156 12.84 25.10 -5.77
C GLY A 156 13.88 25.08 -4.66
N LEU A 157 15.16 24.95 -5.00
CA LEU A 157 16.27 24.98 -4.04
C LEU A 157 16.42 26.34 -3.36
N ILE A 158 16.28 27.44 -4.10
CA ILE A 158 16.33 28.80 -3.53
C ILE A 158 15.18 28.99 -2.53
N GLN A 159 13.96 28.56 -2.89
CA GLN A 159 12.81 28.62 -1.98
C GLN A 159 13.05 27.77 -0.73
N LEU A 160 13.56 26.55 -0.90
CA LEU A 160 13.83 25.64 0.21
C LEU A 160 14.90 26.19 1.18
N ILE A 161 15.98 26.77 0.66
CA ILE A 161 17.03 27.40 1.48
C ILE A 161 16.49 28.65 2.18
N TYR A 162 15.59 29.41 1.54
CA TYR A 162 14.97 30.57 2.17
C TYR A 162 14.02 30.19 3.33
N ALA A 163 13.34 29.04 3.21
CA ALA A 163 12.48 28.50 4.27
C ALA A 163 13.28 27.85 5.41
N SER A 164 14.06 26.83 5.09
CA SER A 164 14.65 25.89 6.06
C SER A 164 16.15 26.14 6.29
N GLY A 165 16.75 27.09 5.58
CA GLY A 165 18.20 27.31 5.61
C GLY A 165 18.98 26.10 5.06
N PRO A 166 20.25 25.92 5.49
CA PRO A 166 21.08 24.77 5.08
C PRO A 166 20.49 23.41 5.44
N ILE A 167 19.56 23.35 6.40
CA ILE A 167 18.88 22.12 6.82
C ILE A 167 17.96 21.59 5.71
N GLY A 168 17.50 22.46 4.81
CA GLY A 168 16.63 22.07 3.69
C GLY A 168 17.21 20.96 2.80
N PHE A 169 18.53 20.79 2.73
CA PHE A 169 19.12 19.65 2.02
C PHE A 169 18.67 18.30 2.60
N PHE A 170 18.56 18.21 3.94
CA PHE A 170 18.08 17.00 4.60
C PHE A 170 16.62 16.70 4.24
N ASP A 171 15.80 17.72 4.01
CA ASP A 171 14.41 17.53 3.60
C ASP A 171 14.33 16.81 2.25
N ILE A 172 15.22 17.14 1.29
CA ILE A 172 15.29 16.47 -0.03
C ILE A 172 15.66 15.00 0.16
N THR A 173 16.69 14.72 0.95
CA THR A 173 17.10 13.33 1.23
C THR A 173 16.01 12.54 1.95
N GLY A 174 15.27 13.20 2.86
CA GLY A 174 14.12 12.62 3.55
C GLY A 174 12.98 12.31 2.59
N TYR A 175 12.67 13.21 1.64
CA TYR A 175 11.66 12.96 0.60
C TYR A 175 12.01 11.76 -0.29
N VAL A 176 13.27 11.65 -0.73
CA VAL A 176 13.73 10.48 -1.48
C VAL A 176 13.61 9.21 -0.64
N GLY A 177 13.93 9.26 0.66
CA GLY A 177 13.77 8.14 1.60
C GLY A 177 12.31 7.72 1.80
N ASP A 178 11.38 8.68 1.88
CA ASP A 178 9.95 8.41 1.96
C ASP A 178 9.42 7.79 0.67
N TRP A 179 9.85 8.31 -0.49
CA TRP A 179 9.48 7.73 -1.78
C TRP A 179 10.02 6.31 -1.94
N LEU A 180 11.30 6.09 -1.64
CA LEU A 180 11.93 4.78 -1.73
C LEU A 180 11.36 3.77 -0.71
N SER A 181 10.77 4.26 0.39
CA SER A 181 10.09 3.40 1.37
C SER A 181 8.92 2.60 0.77
N TYR A 182 8.35 3.03 -0.37
CA TYR A 182 7.31 2.29 -1.09
C TYR A 182 7.84 1.01 -1.76
N ALA A 183 9.16 0.86 -1.95
CA ALA A 183 9.78 -0.41 -2.36
C ALA A 183 9.43 -1.56 -1.41
N ARG A 184 8.99 -1.25 -0.18
CA ARG A 184 8.46 -2.24 0.76
C ARG A 184 7.24 -2.99 0.24
N LEU A 185 6.40 -2.36 -0.59
CA LEU A 185 5.25 -3.03 -1.21
C LEU A 185 5.69 -4.20 -2.09
N LEU A 186 6.77 -4.01 -2.87
CA LEU A 186 7.42 -5.08 -3.62
C LEU A 186 7.94 -6.17 -2.67
N ALA A 187 8.73 -5.79 -1.66
CA ALA A 187 9.37 -6.75 -0.76
C ALA A 187 8.33 -7.67 -0.09
N LEU A 188 7.22 -7.09 0.37
CA LEU A 188 6.12 -7.84 0.96
C LEU A 188 5.42 -8.74 -0.06
N GLY A 189 5.11 -8.22 -1.25
CA GLY A 189 4.46 -9.00 -2.31
C GLY A 189 5.31 -10.19 -2.76
N LEU A 190 6.61 -9.97 -2.97
CA LEU A 190 7.58 -10.99 -3.34
C LEU A 190 7.76 -12.05 -2.24
N ALA A 191 7.81 -11.63 -0.98
CA ALA A 191 7.89 -12.55 0.15
C ALA A 191 6.64 -13.45 0.23
N THR A 192 5.43 -12.89 0.11
CA THR A 192 4.18 -13.65 0.12
C THR A 192 4.10 -14.64 -1.04
N ALA A 193 4.48 -14.22 -2.26
CA ALA A 193 4.49 -15.08 -3.44
C ALA A 193 5.55 -16.19 -3.32
N GLY A 194 6.76 -15.84 -2.89
CA GLY A 194 7.85 -16.79 -2.67
C GLY A 194 7.54 -17.83 -1.60
N MET A 195 6.94 -17.42 -0.47
CA MET A 195 6.47 -18.36 0.58
C MET A 195 5.39 -19.30 0.04
N ALA A 196 4.42 -18.77 -0.73
CA ALA A 196 3.36 -19.60 -1.31
C ALA A 196 3.93 -20.68 -2.25
N LEU A 197 4.90 -20.32 -3.10
CA LEU A 197 5.58 -21.29 -3.96
C LEU A 197 6.38 -22.32 -3.17
N ALA A 198 7.17 -21.88 -2.19
CA ALA A 198 7.97 -22.78 -1.36
C ALA A 198 7.08 -23.80 -0.64
N PHE A 199 5.94 -23.37 -0.10
CA PHE A 199 4.97 -24.25 0.54
C PHE A 199 4.29 -25.22 -0.43
N ASN A 200 4.02 -24.80 -1.67
CA ASN A 200 3.50 -25.69 -2.70
C ASN A 200 4.52 -26.79 -3.04
N VAL A 201 5.78 -26.42 -3.27
CA VAL A 201 6.87 -27.38 -3.58
C VAL A 201 7.10 -28.35 -2.42
N VAL A 202 7.20 -27.85 -1.18
CA VAL A 202 7.40 -28.71 0.00
C VAL A 202 6.23 -29.67 0.20
N SER A 203 4.98 -29.21 0.01
CA SER A 203 3.80 -30.06 0.15
C SER A 203 3.76 -31.17 -0.91
N GLN A 204 4.13 -30.84 -2.16
CA GLN A 204 4.17 -31.82 -3.25
C GLN A 204 5.28 -32.86 -3.05
N LEU A 205 6.50 -32.42 -2.70
CA LEU A 205 7.62 -33.34 -2.45
C LEU A 205 7.31 -34.32 -1.32
N LEU A 206 6.75 -33.82 -0.20
CA LEU A 206 6.35 -34.69 0.92
C LEU A 206 5.19 -35.62 0.57
N GLY A 207 4.29 -35.19 -0.32
CA GLY A 207 3.23 -36.00 -0.87
C GLY A 207 3.74 -37.16 -1.72
N GLU A 208 4.68 -36.90 -2.63
CA GLU A 208 5.25 -37.92 -3.53
C GLU A 208 6.08 -38.97 -2.78
N MET A 209 6.67 -38.62 -1.63
CA MET A 209 7.47 -39.53 -0.81
C MET A 209 6.65 -40.60 -0.06
N ILE A 210 5.32 -40.44 0.10
CA ILE A 210 4.47 -41.34 0.87
C ILE A 210 3.47 -42.06 -0.05
N PRO A 211 3.70 -43.34 -0.40
CA PRO A 211 2.76 -44.12 -1.19
C PRO A 211 1.38 -44.23 -0.53
N PHE A 212 0.30 -44.20 -1.33
CA PHE A 212 -1.12 -44.34 -0.94
C PHE A 212 -1.75 -43.23 -0.08
N ILE A 213 -1.00 -42.57 0.81
CA ILE A 213 -1.51 -41.52 1.73
C ILE A 213 -0.97 -40.12 1.38
N GLY A 214 -0.01 -40.03 0.46
CA GLY A 214 0.63 -38.79 0.03
C GLY A 214 -0.33 -37.66 -0.39
N ILE A 215 -1.45 -38.00 -1.05
CA ILE A 215 -2.46 -37.01 -1.45
C ILE A 215 -3.11 -36.35 -0.23
N ILE A 216 -3.45 -37.13 0.80
CA ILE A 216 -4.08 -36.61 2.02
C ILE A 216 -3.09 -35.71 2.75
N VAL A 217 -1.83 -36.14 2.87
CA VAL A 217 -0.76 -35.36 3.51
C VAL A 217 -0.53 -34.04 2.78
N THR A 218 -0.49 -34.06 1.45
CA THR A 218 -0.34 -32.85 0.61
C THR A 218 -1.47 -31.86 0.85
N VAL A 219 -2.73 -32.34 0.85
CA VAL A 219 -3.91 -31.47 1.06
C VAL A 219 -3.89 -30.84 2.44
N VAL A 220 -3.56 -31.61 3.48
CA VAL A 220 -3.48 -31.11 4.86
C VAL A 220 -2.36 -30.07 4.98
N LEU A 221 -1.18 -30.35 4.44
CA LEU A 221 -0.05 -29.43 4.46
C LEU A 221 -0.35 -28.14 3.71
N LEU A 222 -0.92 -28.22 2.50
CA LEU A 222 -1.32 -27.06 1.73
C LEU A 222 -2.30 -26.19 2.51
N LEU A 223 -3.32 -26.78 3.14
CA LEU A 223 -4.30 -26.03 3.91
C LEU A 223 -3.63 -25.30 5.08
N VAL A 224 -2.82 -26.01 5.87
CA VAL A 224 -2.15 -25.43 7.04
C VAL A 224 -1.15 -24.34 6.62
N LEU A 225 -0.29 -24.61 5.64
CA LEU A 225 0.76 -23.70 5.20
C LEU A 225 0.19 -22.45 4.52
N HIS A 226 -0.85 -22.58 3.69
CA HIS A 226 -1.51 -21.40 3.11
C HIS A 226 -2.26 -20.58 4.14
N MET A 227 -2.83 -21.20 5.19
CA MET A 227 -3.44 -20.46 6.29
C MET A 227 -2.40 -19.67 7.09
N VAL A 228 -1.21 -20.23 7.32
CA VAL A 228 -0.09 -19.52 7.95
C VAL A 228 0.41 -18.39 7.05
N ASN A 229 0.59 -18.65 5.74
CA ASN A 229 1.00 -17.62 4.78
C ASN A 229 0.02 -16.45 4.76
N LEU A 230 -1.28 -16.75 4.75
CA LEU A 230 -2.33 -15.74 4.80
C LEU A 230 -2.24 -14.90 6.06
N ALA A 231 -2.05 -15.52 7.23
CA ALA A 231 -1.97 -14.83 8.51
C ALA A 231 -0.76 -13.87 8.56
N ILE A 232 0.44 -14.37 8.22
CA ILE A 232 1.68 -13.58 8.26
C ILE A 232 1.61 -12.45 7.22
N SER A 233 1.18 -12.76 5.99
CA SER A 233 1.10 -11.77 4.92
C SER A 233 0.07 -10.68 5.21
N ALA A 234 -1.09 -11.04 5.80
CA ALA A 234 -2.10 -10.05 6.18
C ALA A 234 -1.61 -9.13 7.31
N LEU A 235 -0.93 -9.68 8.32
CA LEU A 235 -0.34 -8.89 9.41
C LEU A 235 0.78 -7.98 8.90
N GLY A 236 1.69 -8.52 8.08
CA GLY A 236 2.77 -7.74 7.46
C GLY A 236 2.25 -6.61 6.58
N ALA A 237 1.24 -6.90 5.73
CA ALA A 237 0.57 -5.89 4.91
C ALA A 237 -0.08 -4.81 5.76
N GLY A 238 -0.76 -5.18 6.85
CA GLY A 238 -1.38 -4.24 7.76
C GLY A 238 -0.37 -3.28 8.38
N VAL A 239 0.67 -3.80 9.04
CA VAL A 239 1.68 -2.99 9.74
C VAL A 239 2.46 -2.09 8.76
N HIS A 240 2.84 -2.62 7.61
CA HIS A 240 3.57 -1.85 6.62
C HIS A 240 2.71 -0.76 5.97
N SER A 241 1.44 -1.03 5.70
CA SER A 241 0.50 0.00 5.21
C SER A 241 0.30 1.11 6.24
N LEU A 242 0.18 0.76 7.52
CA LEU A 242 0.10 1.75 8.60
C LEU A 242 1.35 2.63 8.67
N ARG A 243 2.55 2.08 8.43
CA ARG A 243 3.78 2.89 8.33
C ARG A 243 3.70 3.90 7.20
N LEU A 244 3.28 3.48 6.00
CA LEU A 244 3.14 4.40 4.86
C LEU A 244 2.16 5.55 5.21
N GLN A 245 1.07 5.25 5.92
CA GLN A 245 0.10 6.26 6.36
C GLN A 245 0.65 7.19 7.45
N TYR A 246 1.18 6.65 8.54
CA TYR A 246 1.57 7.45 9.70
C TYR A 246 2.90 8.18 9.53
N VAL A 247 3.88 7.55 8.89
CA VAL A 247 5.25 8.10 8.81
C VAL A 247 5.44 8.89 7.52
N GLU A 248 4.97 8.37 6.39
CA GLU A 248 5.30 8.95 5.09
C GLU A 248 4.21 9.93 4.63
N PHE A 249 2.92 9.61 4.83
CA PHE A 249 1.80 10.46 4.41
C PHE A 249 1.45 11.55 5.43
N PHE A 250 1.18 11.20 6.69
CA PHE A 250 0.76 12.18 7.71
C PHE A 250 1.82 13.22 8.01
N ASN A 251 3.10 12.87 7.96
CA ASN A 251 4.21 13.80 8.18
C ASN A 251 4.20 15.02 7.21
N ARG A 252 3.45 14.95 6.09
CA ARG A 252 3.40 16.03 5.09
C ARG A 252 2.40 17.14 5.39
N PHE A 253 1.34 16.84 6.15
CA PHE A 253 0.27 17.80 6.42
C PHE A 253 -0.18 17.81 7.89
N TYR A 254 -0.07 16.69 8.60
CA TYR A 254 -0.64 16.55 9.92
C TYR A 254 0.23 17.22 10.97
N GLU A 255 -0.31 18.27 11.60
CA GLU A 255 0.27 18.92 12.77
C GLU A 255 -0.34 18.30 14.03
N GLY A 256 0.49 17.69 14.88
CA GLY A 256 0.06 17.13 16.16
C GLY A 256 -0.22 18.21 17.21
N GLY A 257 -0.77 17.80 18.37
CA GLY A 257 -0.92 18.69 19.53
C GLY A 257 -2.31 19.31 19.73
N GLY A 258 -3.31 18.92 18.93
CA GLY A 258 -4.71 19.27 19.19
C GLY A 258 -5.30 18.56 20.41
N HIS A 259 -6.36 19.13 20.98
CA HIS A 259 -7.12 18.49 22.06
C HIS A 259 -8.33 17.73 21.50
N GLU A 260 -8.52 16.49 21.97
CA GLU A 260 -9.71 15.72 21.62
C GLU A 260 -10.96 16.47 22.07
N PHE A 261 -11.87 16.74 21.13
CA PHE A 261 -13.15 17.36 21.44
C PHE A 261 -13.97 16.39 22.30
N THR A 262 -14.09 16.71 23.58
CA THR A 262 -14.92 15.97 24.52
C THR A 262 -16.23 16.73 24.73
N PRO A 263 -17.31 16.40 23.97
CA PRO A 263 -18.56 17.09 24.13
C PRO A 263 -19.11 16.85 25.55
N PHE A 264 -19.83 17.84 26.08
CA PHE A 264 -20.58 17.67 27.31
C PHE A 264 -21.63 16.57 27.12
N LYS A 265 -21.35 15.38 27.62
CA LYS A 265 -22.22 14.19 27.50
C LYS A 265 -22.47 13.56 28.88
N ILE A 266 -23.74 13.24 29.14
CA ILE A 266 -24.13 12.44 30.30
C ILE A 266 -23.64 11.00 30.06
N LYS A 267 -22.59 10.56 30.77
CA LYS A 267 -22.14 9.16 30.76
C LYS A 267 -23.14 8.29 31.52
N ARG A 268 -24.17 7.78 30.85
CA ARG A 268 -25.13 6.83 31.45
C ARG A 268 -24.49 5.45 31.55
N LYS A 269 -24.26 4.95 32.78
CA LYS A 269 -23.82 3.57 33.04
C LYS A 269 -25.00 2.58 33.11
N TYR A 270 -26.16 3.04 33.56
CA TYR A 270 -27.37 2.24 33.69
C TYR A 270 -28.57 3.01 33.14
N THR A 271 -29.47 2.30 32.47
CA THR A 271 -30.77 2.82 32.03
C THR A 271 -31.82 1.91 32.63
N GLN A 272 -32.45 2.34 33.73
CA GLN A 272 -33.71 1.73 34.16
C GLN A 272 -34.80 2.30 33.26
N LYS A 273 -35.51 1.43 32.54
CA LYS A 273 -36.83 1.77 32.04
C LYS A 273 -37.76 1.72 33.24
N GLU A 274 -38.32 2.87 33.62
CA GLU A 274 -39.41 2.92 34.57
C GLU A 274 -40.57 2.12 33.96
N SER A 275 -40.96 1.02 34.62
CA SER A 275 -42.13 0.26 34.23
C SER A 275 -43.34 1.14 34.51
N GLU A 276 -44.09 1.51 33.47
CA GLU A 276 -45.42 2.08 33.60
C GLU A 276 -46.25 1.17 34.52
N GLN A 277 -46.55 1.65 35.72
CA GLN A 277 -47.60 1.09 36.56
C GLN A 277 -48.93 1.37 35.86
N THR A 278 -49.36 0.46 34.99
CA THR A 278 -50.78 0.36 34.61
C THR A 278 -51.56 -0.01 35.88
N ASN A 279 -52.23 0.99 36.45
CA ASN A 279 -53.30 0.82 37.44
C ASN A 279 -54.46 0.00 36.87
#